data_AF-A0A8C6Y153-F1
#
_entry.id   AF-A0A8C6Y153-F1
#
_cell.length_a   1.000
_cell.length_b   1.000
_cell.length_c   1.000
_cell.angle_alpha   90.00
_cell.angle_beta   90.00
_cell.angle_gamma   90.00
#
_symmetry.space_group_name_H-M   'P 1'
#
loop_
_entity.id
_entity.type
_entity.pdbx_description
1 polymer ?
#
loop_
_entity_poly.entity_id
_entity_poly.type
_entity_poly.pdbx_seq_one_letter_code
_entity_poly.pdbx_strand_id
1 'polypeptide(L)'
;MRKIILCVLAVLLWSQAVDALVCYHCPNGGPNCDTATCASEQDQCMTMWFTGIGSLPKYGKRCSSQYECQLLNSVPQSGVSAICCGFDRCNR
;
A
#
# COMPACT_ATOMS: atom_id res chain seq x y z
N MET A 1 -19.69 -32.33 20.55
CA MET A 1 -20.45 -31.29 19.83
C MET A 1 -20.19 -29.89 20.39
N ARG A 2 -20.57 -29.58 21.64
CA ARG A 2 -20.44 -28.23 22.25
C ARG A 2 -19.01 -27.65 22.26
N LYS A 3 -17.98 -28.49 22.49
CA LYS A 3 -16.56 -28.06 22.50
C LYS A 3 -16.05 -27.67 21.10
N ILE A 4 -16.52 -28.33 20.05
CA ILE A 4 -16.11 -28.06 18.66
C ILE A 4 -16.66 -26.71 18.21
N ILE A 5 -17.92 -26.43 18.55
CA ILE A 5 -18.59 -25.15 18.24
C ILE A 5 -17.82 -23.97 18.86
N LEU A 6 -17.36 -24.12 20.10
CA LEU A 6 -16.57 -23.08 20.79
C LEU A 6 -15.21 -22.84 20.11
N CYS A 7 -14.52 -23.90 19.67
CA CYS A 7 -13.26 -23.76 18.94
C CYS A 7 -13.45 -23.06 17.58
N VAL A 8 -14.50 -23.39 16.84
CA VAL A 8 -14.78 -22.77 15.53
C VAL A 8 -15.14 -21.29 15.70
N LEU A 9 -15.95 -20.93 16.69
CA LEU A 9 -16.27 -19.53 17.01
C LEU A 9 -15.05 -18.72 17.39
N ALA A 10 -14.13 -19.31 18.17
CA ALA A 10 -12.87 -18.65 18.50
C ALA A 10 -12.08 -18.35 17.22
N VAL A 11 -11.80 -19.34 16.37
CA VAL A 11 -11.04 -19.16 15.13
C VAL A 11 -11.68 -18.10 14.22
N LEU A 12 -13.01 -18.09 14.10
CA LEU A 12 -13.75 -17.09 13.32
C LEU A 12 -13.66 -15.67 13.89
N LEU A 13 -13.48 -15.51 15.20
CA LEU A 13 -13.25 -14.20 15.84
C LEU A 13 -11.81 -13.71 15.60
N TRP A 14 -10.82 -14.61 15.61
CA TRP A 14 -9.42 -14.27 15.35
C TRP A 14 -9.17 -13.90 13.88
N SER A 15 -9.91 -14.49 12.93
CA SER A 15 -9.78 -14.16 11.51
C SER A 15 -10.23 -12.74 11.12
N GLN A 16 -10.82 -11.98 12.04
CA GLN A 16 -11.32 -10.61 11.79
C GLN A 16 -10.31 -9.54 12.15
N ALA A 17 -9.25 -9.89 12.89
CA ALA A 17 -8.14 -9.01 13.22
C ALA A 17 -7.08 -9.05 12.11
N VAL A 18 -7.48 -8.68 10.89
CA VAL A 18 -6.50 -8.34 9.85
C VAL A 18 -6.09 -6.91 10.14
N ASP A 19 -4.91 -6.71 10.72
CA ASP A 19 -4.36 -5.38 10.89
C ASP A 19 -4.26 -4.71 9.51
N ALA A 20 -4.89 -3.55 9.38
CA ALA A 20 -4.85 -2.79 8.15
C ALA A 20 -3.44 -2.21 7.97
N LEU A 21 -2.85 -2.44 6.80
CA LEU A 21 -1.51 -1.99 6.44
C LEU A 21 -1.35 -0.48 6.67
N VAL A 22 -0.23 -0.03 7.21
CA VAL A 22 0.07 1.40 7.41
C VAL A 22 1.23 1.84 6.52
N CYS A 23 1.05 2.88 5.71
CA CYS A 23 2.07 3.34 4.76
C CYS A 23 2.40 4.84 4.93
N TYR A 24 3.57 5.27 4.45
CA TYR A 24 3.83 6.69 4.25
C TYR A 24 2.98 7.23 3.09
N HIS A 25 2.44 8.43 3.28
CA HIS A 25 1.60 9.14 2.34
C HIS A 25 2.13 10.56 2.10
N CYS A 26 2.51 10.87 0.87
CA CYS A 26 2.95 12.21 0.47
C CYS A 26 2.19 12.61 -0.81
N PRO A 27 1.06 13.32 -0.69
CA PRO A 27 0.21 13.67 -1.83
C PRO A 27 0.85 14.74 -2.74
N ASN A 28 1.69 15.61 -2.17
CA ASN A 28 2.36 16.69 -2.90
C ASN A 28 3.84 16.39 -3.23
N GLY A 29 4.32 15.20 -2.85
CA GLY A 29 5.74 14.85 -2.87
C GLY A 29 6.61 15.62 -1.88
N GLY A 30 7.89 15.26 -1.82
CA GLY A 30 8.85 15.87 -0.90
C GLY A 30 8.91 15.22 0.48
N PRO A 31 9.65 15.82 1.45
CA PRO A 31 10.00 15.19 2.72
C PRO A 31 8.85 15.10 3.72
N ASN A 32 7.78 15.89 3.51
CA ASN A 32 6.64 15.94 4.40
C ASN A 32 5.65 14.84 4.01
N CYS A 33 5.76 13.70 4.70
CA CYS A 33 4.92 12.54 4.50
C CYS A 33 4.27 12.18 5.83
N ASP A 34 2.95 12.05 5.83
CA ASP A 34 2.21 11.51 6.96
C ASP A 34 2.11 9.99 6.83
N THR A 35 1.58 9.31 7.85
CA THR A 35 1.21 7.90 7.74
C THR A 35 -0.28 7.76 7.53
N ALA A 36 -0.70 6.83 6.67
CA ALA A 36 -2.09 6.50 6.43
C ALA A 36 -2.34 5.00 6.62
N THR A 37 -3.47 4.65 7.22
CA THR A 37 -3.99 3.28 7.26
C THR A 37 -4.67 2.99 5.93
N CYS A 38 -4.30 1.86 5.31
CA CYS A 38 -4.79 1.45 4.02
C CYS A 38 -6.19 0.83 4.10
N ALA A 39 -6.96 0.98 3.03
CA ALA A 39 -8.25 0.30 2.88
C ALA A 39 -8.06 -1.22 2.68
N SER A 40 -9.14 -1.99 2.80
CA SER A 40 -9.13 -3.45 2.64
C SER A 40 -8.55 -3.92 1.31
N GLU A 41 -8.79 -3.20 0.22
CA GLU A 41 -8.27 -3.52 -1.11
C GLU A 41 -6.85 -3.00 -1.38
N GLN A 42 -6.22 -2.34 -0.40
CA GLN A 42 -4.90 -1.73 -0.53
C GLN A 42 -3.86 -2.52 0.25
N ASP A 43 -3.35 -3.57 -0.36
CA ASP A 43 -2.41 -4.54 0.22
C ASP A 43 -0.93 -4.14 0.08
N GLN A 44 -0.64 -2.98 -0.53
CA GLN A 44 0.73 -2.52 -0.79
C GLN A 44 0.95 -1.06 -0.37
N CYS A 45 2.12 -0.77 0.17
CA CYS A 45 2.67 0.58 0.21
C CYS A 45 3.43 0.84 -1.09
N MET A 46 3.16 1.98 -1.73
CA MET A 46 3.79 2.36 -2.99
C MET A 46 4.59 3.66 -2.85
N THR A 47 5.75 3.71 -3.51
CA THR A 47 6.42 4.95 -3.90
C THR A 47 6.39 5.04 -5.43
N MET A 48 6.01 6.20 -5.95
CA MET A 48 5.96 6.48 -7.38
C MET A 48 6.88 7.64 -7.74
N TRP A 49 7.53 7.58 -8.89
CA TRP A 49 8.40 8.63 -9.41
C TRP A 49 7.91 9.08 -10.78
N PHE A 50 7.86 10.39 -10.98
CA PHE A 50 7.45 11.02 -12.23
C PHE A 50 8.70 11.57 -12.95
N THR A 51 8.98 11.05 -14.14
CA THR A 51 10.03 11.54 -15.05
C THR A 51 9.40 12.34 -16.20
N GLY A 52 10.08 13.39 -16.66
CA GLY A 52 9.64 14.19 -17.81
C GLY A 52 8.58 15.26 -17.55
N ILE A 53 8.10 15.44 -16.31
CA ILE A 53 7.17 16.52 -15.94
C ILE A 53 7.90 17.59 -15.10
N GLY A 54 8.34 18.66 -15.75
CA GLY A 54 9.00 19.81 -15.09
C GLY A 54 10.45 19.55 -14.66
N SER A 55 11.05 20.51 -13.95
CA SER A 55 12.49 20.52 -13.59
C SER A 55 12.86 19.69 -12.36
N LEU A 56 11.90 19.06 -11.67
CA LEU A 56 12.13 18.28 -10.46
C LEU A 56 11.39 16.94 -10.55
N PRO A 57 12.05 15.80 -10.28
CA PRO A 57 11.34 14.54 -10.13
C PRO A 57 10.42 14.66 -8.92
N LYS A 58 9.12 14.78 -9.18
CA LYS A 58 8.11 14.63 -8.14
C LYS A 58 8.04 13.14 -7.83
N TYR A 59 8.08 12.79 -6.55
CA TYR A 59 7.75 11.45 -6.12
C TYR A 59 6.51 11.53 -5.24
N GLY A 60 5.68 10.49 -5.26
CA GLY A 60 4.52 10.35 -4.39
C GLY A 60 4.63 9.07 -3.58
N LYS A 61 4.01 9.06 -2.40
CA LYS A 61 3.86 7.83 -1.60
C LYS A 61 2.40 7.67 -1.21
N ARG A 62 1.89 6.44 -1.23
CA ARG A 62 0.51 6.12 -0.81
C ARG A 62 0.30 4.62 -0.64
N CYS A 63 -0.84 4.26 -0.06
CA CYS A 63 -1.43 2.92 -0.17
C CYS A 63 -1.83 2.62 -1.63
N SER A 64 -1.73 1.35 -2.02
CA SER A 64 -1.97 0.84 -3.37
C SER A 64 -2.38 -0.63 -3.32
N SER A 65 -2.85 -1.16 -4.44
CA SER A 65 -2.93 -2.60 -4.67
C SER A 65 -1.70 -3.12 -5.42
N GLN A 66 -1.45 -4.42 -5.33
CA GLN A 66 -0.46 -5.11 -6.17
C GLN A 66 -0.74 -4.93 -7.69
N TYR A 67 -2.01 -4.96 -8.08
CA TYR A 67 -2.43 -4.76 -9.48
C TYR A 67 -2.03 -3.38 -9.99
N GLU A 68 -2.33 -2.33 -9.23
CA GLU A 68 -2.00 -0.96 -9.60
C GLU A 68 -0.49 -0.76 -9.72
N CYS A 69 0.29 -1.39 -8.84
CA CYS A 69 1.75 -1.37 -8.92
C CYS A 69 2.28 -1.98 -10.23
N GLN A 70 1.71 -3.11 -10.64
CA GLN A 70 2.09 -3.78 -11.89
C GLN A 70 1.66 -2.95 -13.11
N LEU A 71 0.48 -2.33 -13.06
CA LEU A 71 -0.01 -1.48 -14.13
C LEU A 71 0.88 -0.26 -14.37
N LEU A 72 1.31 0.42 -13.31
CA LEU A 72 2.22 1.57 -13.44
C LEU A 72 3.57 1.18 -14.03
N ASN A 73 4.06 -0.02 -13.72
CA ASN A 73 5.33 -0.53 -14.25
C ASN A 73 5.21 -1.23 -15.62
N SER A 74 3.99 -1.51 -16.11
CA SER A 74 3.79 -2.19 -17.40
C SER A 74 3.95 -1.27 -18.61
N VAL A 75 3.98 0.05 -18.38
CA VAL A 75 4.15 1.06 -19.43
C VAL A 75 5.42 1.89 -19.17
N PRO A 76 6.62 1.41 -19.57
CA PRO A 76 7.89 2.07 -19.31
C PRO A 76 8.00 3.49 -19.89
N GLN A 77 7.23 3.78 -20.94
CA GLN A 77 7.24 5.06 -21.65
C GLN A 77 6.29 6.10 -21.05
N SER A 78 5.55 5.75 -19.99
CA SER A 78 4.58 6.65 -19.34
C SER A 78 5.23 7.81 -18.56
N GLY A 79 6.55 7.74 -18.35
CA GLY A 79 7.23 8.67 -17.45
C GLY A 79 6.90 8.42 -15.97
N VAL A 80 6.35 7.25 -15.63
CA VAL A 80 6.04 6.86 -14.25
C VAL A 80 6.73 5.53 -13.94
N SER A 81 7.36 5.46 -12.77
CA SER A 81 7.84 4.20 -12.19
C SER A 81 7.32 4.04 -10.76
N ALA A 82 7.08 2.81 -10.33
CA ALA A 82 6.56 2.51 -9.01
C ALA A 82 7.33 1.37 -8.32
N ILE A 83 7.57 1.49 -7.02
CA ILE A 83 8.09 0.44 -6.16
C ILE A 83 7.06 0.18 -5.07
N CYS A 84 6.75 -1.10 -4.84
CA CYS A 84 5.72 -1.52 -3.88
C CYS A 84 6.22 -2.61 -2.94
N CYS A 85 5.63 -2.65 -1.74
CA CYS A 85 5.96 -3.58 -0.68
C CYS A 85 4.75 -3.77 0.27
N GLY A 86 4.61 -4.95 0.88
CA GLY A 86 3.40 -5.36 1.60
C GLY A 86 3.54 -5.42 3.13
N PHE A 87 4.32 -4.52 3.74
CA PHE A 87 4.45 -4.45 5.21
C PHE A 87 4.52 -3.01 5.70
N ASP A 88 4.23 -2.80 6.98
CA ASP A 88 4.06 -1.46 7.54
C ASP A 88 5.26 -0.55 7.27
N ARG A 89 4.95 0.63 6.69
CA ARG A 89 5.85 1.76 6.45
C ARG A 89 7.09 1.39 5.64
N CYS A 90 6.98 0.33 4.83
CA CYS A 90 8.08 -0.16 4.00
C CYS A 90 8.46 0.81 2.88
N ASN A 91 7.56 1.72 2.50
CA ASN A 91 7.78 2.76 1.52
C ASN A 91 8.45 4.00 2.13
N ARG A 92 9.46 3.86 2.99
CA ARG A 92 10.17 5.02 3.57
C ARG A 92 10.87 5.87 2.53
#